data_AF-A0A3A8TJA4-F1
#
_entry.id   AF-A0A3A8TJA4-F1
#
_cell.length_a   1.000
_cell.length_b   1.000
_cell.length_c   1.000
_cell.angle_alpha   90.00
_cell.angle_beta   90.00
_cell.angle_gamma   90.00
#
_symmetry.space_group_name_H-M   'P 1'
#
loop_
_entity.id
_entity.type
_entity.pdbx_description
1 polymer ?
#
loop_
_entity_poly.entity_id
_entity_poly.type
_entity_poly.pdbx_seq_one_letter_code
_entity_poly.pdbx_strand_id
1 'polypeptide(L)'
;MEGMQVSAPFRRIAPVLFALVATACGDEGGKLEGSVTELIDLRYQRTEAALAEGTLAVSFVNTQGSGQDVVLKVSARVADMLPDNEYAGSLDIDLAQALDDGSQRGSVDRSVLDEPVRPFPPLVRGNLFVKSLPKNTGDRVSGEFSVTFTNGTDVYSGRTIFSRFEAIAP
;
A
#
# COMPACT_ATOMS: atom_id res chain seq x y z
N MET A 1 -37.87 60.59 43.83
CA MET A 1 -38.46 61.06 42.55
C MET A 1 -37.29 61.35 41.63
N GLU A 2 -37.43 61.10 40.32
CA GLU A 2 -36.34 61.00 39.31
C GLU A 2 -35.63 59.63 39.35
N GLY A 3 -35.48 58.86 38.29
CA GLY A 3 -35.94 58.96 36.90
C GLY A 3 -35.65 57.60 36.24
N MET A 4 -36.67 57.04 35.60
CA MET A 4 -36.72 55.69 35.05
C MET A 4 -35.96 55.66 33.71
N GLN A 5 -34.83 54.95 33.61
CA GLN A 5 -34.21 54.66 32.31
C GLN A 5 -34.84 53.40 31.69
N VAL A 6 -35.49 53.60 30.55
CA VAL A 6 -36.01 52.57 29.65
C VAL A 6 -35.25 52.69 28.34
N SER A 7 -34.60 51.61 27.86
CA SER A 7 -34.83 51.06 26.50
C SER A 7 -33.76 50.07 26.01
N ALA A 8 -34.28 48.90 25.63
CA ALA A 8 -33.95 48.03 24.50
C ALA A 8 -32.55 47.36 24.38
N PRO A 9 -32.49 46.02 24.34
CA PRO A 9 -31.27 45.28 24.01
C PRO A 9 -31.03 45.25 22.49
N PHE A 10 -29.86 45.75 22.09
CA PHE A 10 -29.33 45.63 20.73
C PHE A 10 -29.04 44.17 20.40
N ARG A 11 -29.72 43.67 19.37
CA ARG A 11 -29.72 42.30 18.86
C ARG A 11 -28.32 41.92 18.35
N ARG A 12 -27.60 41.08 19.11
CA ARG A 12 -26.30 40.51 18.70
C ARG A 12 -26.53 39.50 17.58
N ILE A 13 -26.09 39.81 16.36
CA ILE A 13 -25.98 38.85 15.27
C ILE A 13 -24.69 38.07 15.50
N ALA A 14 -24.81 36.84 16.01
CA ALA A 14 -23.71 35.90 16.10
C ALA A 14 -23.52 35.23 14.72
N PRO A 15 -22.32 35.25 14.12
CA PRO A 15 -22.06 34.46 12.92
C PRO A 15 -21.95 32.99 13.33
N VAL A 16 -22.85 32.17 12.80
CA VAL A 16 -22.84 30.71 12.93
C VAL A 16 -21.59 30.17 12.21
N LEU A 17 -20.68 29.60 12.99
CA LEU A 17 -19.50 28.88 12.52
C LEU A 17 -19.99 27.58 11.85
N PHE A 18 -20.05 27.55 10.52
CA PHE A 18 -20.27 26.31 9.76
C PHE A 18 -18.96 25.50 9.75
N ALA A 19 -18.79 24.64 10.75
CA ALA A 19 -17.75 23.63 10.73
C ALA A 19 -18.17 22.53 9.74
N LEU A 20 -17.70 22.61 8.50
CA LEU A 20 -17.69 21.46 7.58
C LEU A 20 -16.71 20.43 8.16
N VAL A 21 -17.23 19.48 8.92
CA VAL A 21 -16.52 18.23 9.21
C VAL A 21 -16.57 17.40 7.93
N ALA A 22 -15.49 17.40 7.17
CA ALA A 22 -15.30 16.51 6.03
C ALA A 22 -15.10 15.07 6.55
N THR A 23 -16.20 14.34 6.72
CA THR A 23 -16.19 12.87 6.76
C THR A 23 -16.44 12.34 5.36
N ALA A 24 -15.37 12.04 4.61
CA ALA A 24 -15.32 11.26 3.36
C ALA A 24 -13.88 11.35 2.83
N CYS A 25 -13.12 10.34 2.44
CA CYS A 25 -13.29 8.91 2.20
C CYS A 25 -11.91 8.26 2.42
N GLY A 26 -11.85 6.98 2.77
CA GLY A 26 -10.58 6.24 2.71
C GLY A 26 -10.56 4.94 3.51
N ASP A 27 -11.70 4.28 3.66
CA ASP A 27 -11.77 2.92 4.22
C ASP A 27 -12.21 1.93 3.12
N GLU A 28 -11.92 2.27 1.87
CA GLU A 28 -12.17 1.36 0.75
C GLU A 28 -10.91 0.57 0.51
N GLY A 29 -10.81 -0.50 1.29
CA GLY A 29 -9.99 -1.64 0.95
C GLY A 29 -10.23 -2.12 -0.48
N GLY A 30 -9.26 -2.85 -1.01
CA GLY A 30 -9.32 -3.36 -2.38
C GLY A 30 -9.37 -4.88 -2.42
N LYS A 31 -9.39 -5.39 -3.65
CA LYS A 31 -9.18 -6.79 -3.94
C LYS A 31 -8.07 -6.89 -4.98
N LEU A 32 -7.05 -7.67 -4.68
CA LEU A 32 -6.03 -8.01 -5.68
C LEU A 32 -6.67 -8.88 -6.77
N GLU A 33 -6.19 -8.74 -8.00
CA GLU A 33 -6.70 -9.48 -9.14
C GLU A 33 -5.73 -10.59 -9.57
N GLY A 34 -6.20 -11.48 -10.44
CA GLY A 34 -5.40 -12.59 -10.98
C GLY A 34 -5.89 -13.96 -10.54
N SER A 35 -5.31 -14.99 -11.14
CA SER A 35 -5.76 -16.38 -10.98
C SER A 35 -5.47 -16.97 -9.60
N VAL A 36 -4.62 -16.36 -8.77
CA VAL A 36 -4.44 -16.79 -7.37
C VAL A 36 -5.68 -16.52 -6.52
N THR A 37 -6.50 -15.54 -6.89
CA THR A 37 -7.73 -15.17 -6.13
C THR A 37 -8.79 -16.27 -6.12
N GLU A 38 -8.65 -17.29 -6.97
CA GLU A 38 -9.48 -18.49 -6.98
C GLU A 38 -9.10 -19.48 -5.86
N LEU A 39 -7.89 -19.37 -5.32
CA LEU A 39 -7.33 -20.30 -4.33
C LEU A 39 -7.37 -19.73 -2.91
N ILE A 40 -7.18 -18.42 -2.77
CA ILE A 40 -7.08 -17.73 -1.49
C ILE A 40 -7.76 -16.36 -1.57
N ASP A 41 -8.27 -15.88 -0.44
CA ASP A 41 -8.78 -14.51 -0.36
C ASP A 41 -7.61 -13.53 -0.35
N LEU A 42 -7.69 -12.54 -1.26
CA LEU A 42 -6.72 -11.47 -1.44
C LEU A 42 -7.38 -10.08 -1.33
N ARG A 43 -8.46 -9.99 -0.55
CA ARG A 43 -9.02 -8.71 -0.10
C ARG A 43 -8.14 -8.09 0.97
N TYR A 44 -7.92 -6.79 0.87
CA TYR A 44 -7.09 -6.02 1.79
C TYR A 44 -7.82 -4.74 2.20
N GLN A 45 -7.49 -4.16 3.36
CA GLN A 45 -8.06 -2.90 3.86
C GLN A 45 -7.25 -1.69 3.44
N ARG A 46 -5.92 -1.81 3.43
CA ARG A 46 -5.03 -0.72 3.04
C ARG A 46 -3.75 -1.25 2.39
N THR A 47 -3.03 -0.33 1.75
CA THR A 47 -1.71 -0.61 1.18
C THR A 47 -0.66 0.26 1.87
N GLU A 48 0.47 -0.34 2.22
CA GLU A 48 1.61 0.32 2.84
C GLU A 48 2.83 0.21 1.91
N ALA A 49 3.63 1.26 1.81
CA ALA A 49 4.86 1.25 1.01
C ALA A 49 6.05 1.67 1.86
N ALA A 50 7.07 0.82 1.95
CA ALA A 50 8.26 1.08 2.75
C ALA A 50 9.53 0.90 1.91
N LEU A 51 10.49 1.80 2.09
CA LEU A 51 11.84 1.66 1.56
C LEU A 51 12.81 1.51 2.74
N ALA A 52 13.39 0.32 2.89
CA ALA A 52 14.33 0.04 3.97
C ALA A 52 15.47 -0.83 3.45
N GLU A 53 16.70 -0.50 3.85
CA GLU A 53 17.90 -1.29 3.53
C GLU A 53 18.04 -1.61 2.02
N GLY A 54 17.66 -0.67 1.16
CA GLY A 54 17.71 -0.85 -0.30
C GLY A 54 16.64 -1.79 -0.86
N THR A 55 15.59 -2.09 -0.09
CA THR A 55 14.43 -2.88 -0.50
C THR A 55 13.17 -2.01 -0.46
N LEU A 56 12.49 -1.91 -1.59
CA LEU A 56 11.16 -1.34 -1.69
C LEU A 56 10.14 -2.46 -1.47
N ALA A 57 9.21 -2.28 -0.54
CA ALA A 57 8.13 -3.21 -0.26
C ALA A 57 6.78 -2.52 -0.36
N VAL A 58 5.83 -3.16 -1.03
CA VAL A 58 4.41 -2.78 -1.08
C VAL A 58 3.61 -3.88 -0.41
N SER A 59 2.99 -3.57 0.72
CA SER A 59 2.25 -4.50 1.56
C SER A 59 0.75 -4.21 1.49
N PHE A 60 -0.04 -5.24 1.23
CA PHE A 60 -1.51 -5.21 1.25
C PHE A 60 -1.97 -5.88 2.52
N VAL A 61 -2.64 -5.12 3.39
CA VAL A 61 -2.80 -5.53 4.79
C VAL A 61 -4.25 -5.45 5.27
N ASN A 62 -4.58 -6.35 6.19
CA ASN A 62 -5.81 -6.33 6.98
C ASN A 62 -5.45 -6.17 8.46
N THR A 63 -6.30 -5.44 9.19
CA THR A 63 -6.19 -5.35 10.64
C THR A 63 -6.92 -6.54 11.25
N GLN A 64 -6.26 -7.28 12.14
CA GLN A 64 -6.86 -8.44 12.82
C GLN A 64 -6.60 -8.35 14.33
N GLY A 65 -7.63 -7.95 15.08
CA GLY A 65 -7.49 -7.71 16.53
C GLY A 65 -6.45 -6.63 16.81
N SER A 66 -5.43 -6.96 17.62
CA SER A 66 -4.27 -6.10 17.89
C SER A 66 -3.11 -6.32 16.91
N GLY A 67 -3.25 -7.25 15.96
CA GLY A 67 -2.24 -7.59 14.96
C GLY A 67 -2.61 -7.12 13.55
N GLN A 68 -1.79 -7.54 12.59
CA GLN A 68 -1.95 -7.23 11.18
C GLN A 68 -1.67 -8.48 10.35
N ASP A 69 -2.56 -8.73 9.40
CA ASP A 69 -2.35 -9.70 8.33
C ASP A 69 -1.73 -9.01 7.13
N VAL A 70 -0.62 -9.55 6.63
CA VAL A 70 -0.04 -9.19 5.34
C VAL A 70 -0.58 -10.17 4.30
N VAL A 71 -1.68 -9.77 3.67
CA VAL A 71 -2.41 -10.56 2.66
C VAL A 71 -1.52 -10.83 1.44
N LEU A 72 -0.73 -9.82 1.07
CA LEU A 72 0.32 -9.92 0.05
C LEU A 72 1.39 -8.86 0.35
N LYS A 73 2.66 -9.20 0.15
CA LYS A 73 3.77 -8.24 0.07
C LYS A 73 4.52 -8.46 -1.22
N VAL A 74 4.71 -7.40 -1.98
CA VAL A 74 5.60 -7.38 -3.15
C VAL A 74 6.86 -6.62 -2.74
N SER A 75 8.01 -7.29 -2.78
CA SER A 75 9.29 -6.69 -2.42
C SER A 75 10.23 -6.66 -3.63
N ALA A 76 11.05 -5.63 -3.71
CA ALA A 76 12.04 -5.43 -4.76
C ALA A 76 13.33 -4.88 -4.18
N ARG A 77 14.46 -5.52 -4.49
CA ARG A 77 15.79 -4.98 -4.24
C ARG A 77 16.03 -3.85 -5.24
N VAL A 78 16.25 -2.64 -4.74
CA VAL A 78 16.40 -1.41 -5.55
C VAL A 78 17.70 -0.66 -5.27
N ALA A 79 18.55 -1.13 -4.34
CA ALA A 79 19.78 -0.46 -3.93
C ALA A 79 20.70 -0.05 -5.12
N ASP A 80 20.80 -0.90 -6.13
CA ASP A 80 21.59 -0.72 -7.35
C ASP A 80 20.88 0.11 -8.43
N MET A 81 19.59 0.43 -8.24
CA MET A 81 18.77 1.19 -9.18
C MET A 81 18.67 2.68 -8.80
N LEU A 82 19.06 3.05 -7.58
CA LEU A 82 18.97 4.42 -7.09
C LEU A 82 20.27 5.17 -7.42
N PRO A 83 20.23 6.23 -8.26
CA PRO A 83 21.44 6.97 -8.65
C PRO A 83 22.10 7.69 -7.47
N ASP A 84 21.28 8.13 -6.50
CA ASP A 84 21.71 8.73 -5.24
C ASP A 84 20.59 8.58 -4.18
N ASN A 85 20.89 9.02 -2.95
CA ASN A 85 19.94 9.02 -1.83
C ASN A 85 18.82 10.06 -1.97
N GLU A 86 18.87 10.93 -2.98
CA GLU A 86 17.90 12.02 -3.21
C GLU A 86 16.91 11.69 -4.33
N TYR A 87 17.09 10.59 -5.07
CA TYR A 87 16.22 10.19 -6.16
C TYR A 87 14.74 10.18 -5.73
N ALA A 88 13.93 10.96 -6.46
CA ALA A 88 12.49 11.10 -6.22
C ALA A 88 11.64 10.72 -7.44
N GLY A 89 12.29 10.17 -8.47
CA GLY A 89 11.63 9.80 -9.72
C GLY A 89 10.81 8.52 -9.61
N SER A 90 10.13 8.20 -10.70
CA SER A 90 9.44 6.92 -10.85
C SER A 90 10.45 5.79 -11.08
N LEU A 91 10.16 4.61 -10.53
CA LEU A 91 10.91 3.39 -10.83
C LEU A 91 10.03 2.41 -11.57
N ASP A 92 10.60 1.83 -12.61
CA ASP A 92 10.07 0.67 -13.32
C ASP A 92 11.00 -0.52 -13.05
N ILE A 93 10.50 -1.51 -12.32
CA ILE A 93 11.31 -2.58 -11.74
C ILE A 93 10.89 -3.92 -12.34
N ASP A 94 11.84 -4.59 -13.00
CA ASP A 94 11.69 -5.99 -13.37
C ASP A 94 11.89 -6.88 -12.13
N LEU A 95 10.79 -7.37 -11.56
CA LEU A 95 10.81 -8.22 -10.38
C LEU A 95 11.38 -9.61 -10.69
N ALA A 96 11.32 -10.08 -11.95
CA ALA A 96 11.81 -11.39 -12.37
C ALA A 96 13.29 -11.37 -12.75
N GLN A 97 13.93 -10.20 -12.78
CA GLN A 97 15.35 -10.07 -13.08
C GLN A 97 16.19 -10.93 -12.13
N ALA A 98 17.07 -11.76 -12.71
CA ALA A 98 18.13 -12.43 -11.97
C ALA A 98 19.25 -11.43 -11.64
N LEU A 99 19.69 -11.42 -10.40
CA LEU A 99 20.82 -10.63 -9.91
C LEU A 99 22.11 -11.45 -9.99
N ASP A 100 23.26 -10.77 -9.89
CA ASP A 100 24.59 -11.39 -9.99
C ASP A 100 24.86 -12.46 -8.93
N ASP A 101 24.18 -12.37 -7.77
CA ASP A 101 24.24 -13.35 -6.69
C ASP A 101 23.36 -14.59 -6.95
N GLY A 102 22.71 -14.66 -8.11
CA GLY A 102 21.81 -15.75 -8.51
C GLY A 102 20.41 -15.66 -7.90
N SER A 103 20.14 -14.67 -7.05
CA SER A 103 18.80 -14.41 -6.53
C SER A 103 17.93 -13.64 -7.52
N GLN A 104 16.63 -13.62 -7.28
CA GLN A 104 15.69 -12.82 -8.06
C GLN A 104 15.53 -11.43 -7.41
N ARG A 105 15.39 -10.37 -8.22
CA ARG A 105 15.25 -8.99 -7.74
C ARG A 105 14.03 -8.79 -6.85
N GLY A 106 12.91 -9.38 -7.25
CA GLY A 106 11.65 -9.27 -6.54
C GLY A 106 11.18 -10.58 -5.89
N SER A 107 10.37 -10.44 -4.84
CA SER A 107 9.66 -11.54 -4.19
C SER A 107 8.20 -11.17 -3.94
N VAL A 108 7.38 -12.21 -3.78
CA VAL A 108 5.99 -12.09 -3.35
C VAL A 108 5.81 -12.98 -2.14
N ASP A 109 5.26 -12.42 -1.07
CA ASP A 109 5.11 -13.09 0.22
C ASP A 109 3.71 -12.88 0.79
N ARG A 110 3.31 -13.73 1.74
CA ARG A 110 2.07 -13.63 2.53
C ARG A 110 2.38 -14.03 3.97
N SER A 111 1.80 -13.30 4.92
CA SER A 111 1.88 -13.58 6.35
C SER A 111 0.56 -13.21 7.01
N VAL A 112 -0.32 -14.21 7.18
CA VAL A 112 -1.62 -14.08 7.83
C VAL A 112 -1.56 -14.83 9.15
N LEU A 113 -2.07 -14.24 10.24
CA LEU A 113 -2.05 -14.90 11.55
C LEU A 113 -2.86 -16.19 11.50
N ASP A 114 -2.40 -17.19 12.25
CA ASP A 114 -3.01 -18.53 12.33
C ASP A 114 -3.05 -19.32 11.00
N GLU A 115 -2.42 -18.82 9.92
CA GLU A 115 -2.22 -19.56 8.67
C GLU A 115 -0.78 -20.07 8.56
N PRO A 116 -0.56 -21.35 8.15
CA PRO A 116 0.76 -21.82 7.80
C PRO A 116 1.35 -21.01 6.63
N VAL A 117 2.58 -20.52 6.81
CA VAL A 117 3.29 -19.80 5.74
C VAL A 117 3.55 -20.75 4.57
N ARG A 118 3.05 -20.37 3.40
CA ARG A 118 3.30 -21.05 2.13
C ARG A 118 3.99 -20.08 1.19
N PRO A 119 5.24 -20.34 0.78
CA PRO A 119 5.96 -19.45 -0.10
C PRO A 119 5.33 -19.42 -1.49
N PHE A 120 5.31 -18.26 -2.13
CA PHE A 120 5.02 -18.19 -3.56
C PHE A 120 6.23 -18.70 -4.36
N PRO A 121 6.02 -19.33 -5.53
CA PRO A 121 7.12 -19.70 -6.42
C PRO A 121 7.90 -18.47 -6.93
N PRO A 122 9.12 -18.67 -7.45
CA PRO A 122 9.84 -17.63 -8.20
C PRO A 122 9.01 -17.09 -9.37
N LEU A 123 9.28 -15.86 -9.80
CA LEU A 123 8.53 -15.20 -10.87
C LEU A 123 9.15 -15.54 -12.23
N VAL A 124 8.32 -15.94 -13.19
CA VAL A 124 8.73 -16.03 -14.61
C VAL A 124 8.58 -14.68 -15.32
N ARG A 125 7.68 -13.84 -14.82
CA ARG A 125 7.48 -12.45 -15.25
C ARG A 125 7.03 -11.65 -14.04
N GLY A 126 7.58 -10.46 -13.87
CA GLY A 126 7.12 -9.57 -12.82
C GLY A 126 7.53 -8.13 -13.07
N ASN A 127 6.58 -7.21 -12.87
CA ASN A 127 6.82 -5.79 -12.97
C ASN A 127 6.26 -5.10 -11.73
N LEU A 128 7.02 -4.15 -11.19
CA LEU A 128 6.56 -3.18 -10.20
C LEU A 128 6.92 -1.79 -10.68
N PHE A 129 5.88 -0.99 -10.95
CA PHE A 129 6.02 0.42 -11.24
C PHE A 129 5.58 1.24 -10.02
N VAL A 130 6.40 2.20 -9.62
CA VAL A 130 6.06 3.22 -8.62
C VAL A 130 6.33 4.60 -9.18
N LYS A 131 5.40 5.55 -8.96
CA LYS A 131 5.56 6.93 -9.42
C LYS A 131 6.61 7.71 -8.63
N SER A 132 6.81 7.34 -7.37
CA SER A 132 7.74 7.96 -6.43
C SER A 132 8.11 6.98 -5.33
N LEU A 133 9.24 7.22 -4.67
CA LEU A 133 9.68 6.44 -3.52
C LEU A 133 9.12 7.02 -2.21
N PRO A 134 8.77 6.17 -1.22
CA PRO A 134 8.43 6.64 0.12
C PRO A 134 9.69 7.13 0.83
N LYS A 135 9.75 8.41 1.20
CA LYS A 135 10.90 9.02 1.89
C LYS A 135 10.61 9.31 3.35
N ASN A 136 9.37 9.70 3.65
CA ASN A 136 8.90 10.04 4.98
C ASN A 136 7.61 9.29 5.30
N THR A 137 7.36 9.05 6.59
CA THR A 137 6.06 8.57 7.08
C THR A 137 4.93 9.49 6.61
N GLY A 138 3.85 8.88 6.13
CA GLY A 138 2.69 9.57 5.57
C GLY A 138 2.78 9.90 4.07
N ASP A 139 3.95 9.68 3.43
CA ASP A 139 4.08 9.85 1.99
C ASP A 139 3.11 8.94 1.23
N ARG A 140 2.46 9.49 0.20
CA ARG A 140 1.61 8.73 -0.70
C ARG A 140 2.44 8.20 -1.87
N VAL A 141 2.38 6.89 -2.07
CA VAL A 141 3.03 6.19 -3.18
C VAL A 141 1.94 5.54 -4.05
N SER A 142 1.90 5.90 -5.33
CA SER A 142 1.00 5.23 -6.27
C SER A 142 1.80 4.42 -7.28
N GLY A 143 1.22 3.31 -7.73
CA GLY A 143 1.90 2.39 -8.61
C GLY A 143 1.00 1.27 -9.08
N GLU A 144 1.61 0.33 -9.78
CA GLU A 144 0.97 -0.90 -10.18
C GLU A 144 1.99 -2.03 -10.22
N PHE A 145 1.51 -3.26 -10.07
CA PHE A 145 2.34 -4.43 -10.24
C PHE A 145 1.59 -5.52 -10.99
N SER A 146 2.34 -6.38 -11.65
CA SER A 146 1.84 -7.61 -12.25
C SER A 146 2.89 -8.69 -12.15
N VAL A 147 2.51 -9.86 -11.66
CA VAL A 147 3.39 -11.01 -11.50
C VAL A 147 2.78 -12.27 -12.10
N THR A 148 3.64 -13.13 -12.62
CA THR A 148 3.33 -14.49 -13.04
C THR A 148 4.36 -15.43 -12.41
N PHE A 149 3.88 -16.44 -11.70
CA PHE A 149 4.72 -17.42 -11.04
C PHE A 149 5.22 -18.47 -12.01
N THR A 150 6.39 -19.02 -11.74
CA THR A 150 6.99 -20.10 -12.50
C THR A 150 6.09 -21.33 -12.48
N ASN A 151 6.00 -22.03 -13.60
CA ASN A 151 5.30 -23.31 -13.68
C ASN A 151 6.03 -24.37 -12.84
N GLY A 152 5.28 -25.28 -12.25
CA GLY A 152 5.81 -26.26 -11.31
C GLY A 152 4.69 -27.07 -10.66
N THR A 153 5.01 -27.66 -9.51
CA THR A 153 4.07 -28.50 -8.74
C THR A 153 3.41 -27.77 -7.58
N ASP A 154 3.77 -26.50 -7.35
CA ASP A 154 3.18 -25.70 -6.28
C ASP A 154 1.76 -25.25 -6.67
N VAL A 155 0.90 -25.02 -5.68
CA VAL A 155 -0.49 -24.61 -5.91
C VAL A 155 -0.60 -23.26 -6.64
N TYR A 156 0.40 -22.39 -6.50
CA TYR A 156 0.46 -21.09 -7.16
C TYR A 156 1.24 -21.12 -8.49
N SER A 157 1.78 -22.27 -8.89
CA SER A 157 2.55 -22.40 -10.12
C SER A 157 1.76 -21.95 -11.35
N GLY A 158 2.39 -21.13 -12.20
CA GLY A 158 1.80 -20.60 -13.43
C GLY A 158 0.71 -19.55 -13.22
N ARG A 159 0.37 -19.21 -11.98
CA ARG A 159 -0.70 -18.25 -11.67
C ARG A 159 -0.20 -16.81 -11.66
N THR A 160 -1.16 -15.90 -11.61
CA THR A 160 -0.94 -14.46 -11.71
C THR A 160 -1.54 -13.72 -10.54
N ILE A 161 -0.91 -12.61 -10.18
CA ILE A 161 -1.46 -11.58 -9.29
C ILE A 161 -1.13 -10.22 -9.89
N PHE A 162 -2.07 -9.29 -9.89
CA PHE A 162 -1.83 -7.92 -10.31
C PHE A 162 -2.76 -6.95 -9.59
N SER A 163 -2.33 -5.70 -9.48
CA SER A 163 -3.16 -4.62 -8.96
C SER A 163 -2.55 -3.26 -9.30
N ARG A 164 -3.41 -2.26 -9.37
CA ARG A 164 -3.02 -0.86 -9.13
C ARG A 164 -3.15 -0.57 -7.63
N PHE A 165 -2.35 0.36 -7.13
CA PHE A 165 -2.40 0.70 -5.71
C PHE A 165 -2.12 2.17 -5.45
N GLU A 166 -2.66 2.63 -4.33
CA GLU A 166 -2.25 3.83 -3.61
C GLU A 166 -1.91 3.40 -2.19
N ALA A 167 -0.66 3.63 -1.80
CA ALA A 167 -0.07 3.17 -0.56
C ALA A 167 0.43 4.34 0.27
N ILE A 168 0.43 4.16 1.59
CA ILE A 168 0.94 5.14 2.54
C ILE A 168 2.25 4.61 3.14
N ALA A 169 3.26 5.46 3.25
CA ALA A 169 4.45 5.15 4.01
C ALA A 169 4.12 5.09 5.52
N PRO A 170 4.38 3.97 6.20
CA PRO A 170 4.05 3.80 7.62
C PRO A 170 4.90 4.67 8.56
#